data_AF-A0A850BRZ5-F1
#
_entry.id   AF-A0A850BRZ5-F1
#
_cell.length_a   1.000
_cell.length_b   1.000
_cell.length_c   1.000
_cell.angle_alpha   90.00
_cell.angle_beta   90.00
_cell.angle_gamma   90.00
#
_symmetry.space_group_name_H-M   'P 1'
#
loop_
_entity.id
_entity.type
_entity.pdbx_description
1 polymer ?
#
loop_
_entity_poly.entity_id
_entity_poly.type
_entity_poly.pdbx_seq_one_letter_code
_entity_poly.pdbx_strand_id
1 'polypeptide(L)'
;MRKAGLLALLGITSGLFFAVPASAEGVPECGNIRFEGLSGCEVRVTAECNASCTELGIYKTACATKLVPVCKTECTLSAMPTCTDKCTVQCKSDCDNGVNVICKHNCFTECTTTRDAGCSAKPDVAQCAATWDANCDAECDSQCVTVEGDCYQHCIECCDGSCTADANMSCQETCQNEVFEDCEHEFRANCEASCSGDGALFCNGEYIIAGSQIPNCIKALAARGLEVKAEASVTLGPDGIDGVANAGVCAYSPGSKGSLAAPLAVLAALAGG
;
A
#
# COMPACT_ATOMS: atom_id res chain seq x y z
N MET A 1 -57.12 -38.81 -15.34
CA MET A 1 -56.78 -37.39 -15.13
C MET A 1 -55.53 -37.33 -14.25
N ARG A 2 -54.34 -37.13 -14.83
CA ARG A 2 -53.07 -37.04 -14.10
C ARG A 2 -52.54 -35.61 -14.25
N LYS A 3 -52.45 -34.88 -13.14
CA LYS A 3 -51.96 -33.49 -13.09
C LYS A 3 -50.43 -33.50 -13.09
N ALA A 4 -49.84 -32.78 -14.04
CA ALA A 4 -48.40 -32.53 -14.12
C ALA A 4 -48.02 -31.41 -13.14
N GLY A 5 -46.99 -31.63 -12.33
CA GLY A 5 -46.38 -30.63 -11.46
C GLY A 5 -45.09 -30.11 -12.09
N LEU A 6 -45.05 -28.80 -12.37
CA LEU A 6 -43.86 -28.07 -12.83
C LEU A 6 -42.96 -27.76 -11.63
N LEU A 7 -41.74 -28.30 -11.63
CA LEU A 7 -40.65 -27.98 -10.70
C LEU A 7 -39.87 -26.77 -11.23
N ALA A 8 -39.88 -25.67 -10.47
CA ALA A 8 -39.11 -24.47 -10.75
C ALA A 8 -37.66 -24.64 -10.25
N LEU A 9 -36.69 -24.54 -11.17
CA LEU A 9 -35.26 -24.46 -10.86
C LEU A 9 -34.89 -23.01 -10.52
N LEU A 10 -34.46 -22.77 -9.28
CA LEU A 10 -33.79 -21.54 -8.86
C LEU A 10 -32.29 -21.69 -9.15
N GLY A 11 -31.80 -20.96 -10.17
CA GLY A 11 -30.38 -20.88 -10.49
C GLY A 11 -29.68 -19.90 -9.55
N ILE A 12 -28.81 -20.41 -8.68
CA ILE A 12 -27.89 -19.60 -7.87
C ILE A 12 -26.68 -19.29 -8.75
N THR A 13 -26.66 -18.08 -9.33
CA THR A 13 -25.47 -17.52 -9.97
C THR A 13 -24.49 -17.07 -8.89
N SER A 14 -23.55 -17.96 -8.52
CA SER A 14 -22.36 -17.60 -7.75
C SER A 14 -21.47 -16.71 -8.61
N GLY A 15 -21.48 -15.40 -8.35
CA GLY A 15 -20.48 -14.49 -8.90
C GLY A 15 -19.11 -14.82 -8.32
N LEU A 16 -18.19 -15.29 -9.16
CA LEU A 16 -16.77 -15.36 -8.84
C LEU A 16 -16.24 -13.93 -8.71
N PHE A 17 -16.22 -13.41 -7.49
CA PHE A 17 -15.40 -12.25 -7.17
C PHE A 17 -13.95 -12.72 -7.18
N PHE A 18 -13.25 -12.42 -8.28
CA PHE A 18 -11.79 -12.47 -8.28
C PHE A 18 -11.32 -11.40 -7.31
N ALA A 19 -10.93 -11.81 -6.10
CA ALA A 19 -10.16 -10.94 -5.21
C ALA A 19 -8.87 -10.61 -5.96
N VAL A 20 -8.78 -9.37 -6.47
CA VAL A 20 -7.53 -8.86 -7.00
C VAL A 20 -6.56 -8.89 -5.81
N PRO A 21 -5.37 -9.51 -5.95
CA PRO A 21 -4.40 -9.50 -4.87
C PRO A 21 -4.13 -8.04 -4.51
N ALA A 22 -4.47 -7.66 -3.28
CA ALA A 22 -4.12 -6.36 -2.75
C ALA A 22 -2.61 -6.21 -2.91
N SER A 23 -2.18 -5.16 -3.60
CA SER A 23 -0.78 -4.96 -3.96
C SER A 23 0.02 -4.71 -2.69
N ALA A 24 0.57 -5.77 -2.11
CA ALA A 24 1.47 -5.79 -0.97
C ALA A 24 2.88 -5.31 -1.35
N GLU A 25 2.97 -4.34 -2.25
CA GLU A 25 4.23 -3.79 -2.75
C GLU A 25 4.22 -2.29 -2.50
N GLY A 26 5.40 -1.71 -2.27
CA GLY A 26 5.54 -0.25 -2.30
C GLY A 26 4.94 0.34 -3.58
N VAL A 27 4.44 1.57 -3.52
CA VAL A 27 4.04 2.30 -4.73
C VAL A 27 5.17 3.27 -5.09
N PRO A 28 5.97 3.01 -6.14
CA PRO A 28 7.09 3.88 -6.49
C PRO A 28 6.68 5.33 -6.72
N GLU A 29 5.51 5.54 -7.33
CA GLU A 29 4.93 6.87 -7.57
C GLU A 29 4.55 7.61 -6.27
N CYS A 30 4.45 6.90 -5.16
CA CYS A 30 4.16 7.41 -3.81
C CYS A 30 5.38 7.27 -2.87
N GLY A 31 6.60 7.21 -3.40
CA GLY A 31 7.81 7.11 -2.58
C GLY A 31 8.10 5.70 -2.04
N ASN A 32 7.60 4.65 -2.70
CA ASN A 32 7.71 3.24 -2.31
C ASN A 32 7.03 2.88 -0.98
N ILE A 33 6.05 3.67 -0.53
CA ILE A 33 5.28 3.37 0.67
C ILE A 33 4.32 2.20 0.41
N ARG A 34 4.22 1.26 1.36
CA ARG A 34 3.20 0.21 1.39
C ARG A 34 1.88 0.76 1.96
N PHE A 35 0.78 0.47 1.29
CA PHE A 35 -0.57 0.97 1.65
C PHE A 35 -1.44 -0.04 2.40
N GLU A 36 -0.84 -1.12 2.89
CA GLU A 36 -1.54 -2.10 3.72
C GLU A 36 -1.92 -1.45 5.06
N GLY A 37 -3.22 -1.36 5.35
CA GLY A 37 -3.73 -0.65 6.51
C GLY A 37 -3.85 0.87 6.34
N LEU A 38 -3.31 1.45 5.25
CA LEU A 38 -3.54 2.85 4.90
C LEU A 38 -4.86 2.99 4.14
N SER A 39 -5.82 3.67 4.76
CA SER A 39 -7.12 3.97 4.17
C SER A 39 -7.42 5.46 4.28
N GLY A 40 -8.55 5.90 3.73
CA GLY A 40 -8.96 7.30 3.87
C GLY A 40 -7.93 8.28 3.34
N CYS A 41 -7.32 7.97 2.19
CA CYS A 41 -6.34 8.85 1.59
C CYS A 41 -7.00 10.14 1.13
N GLU A 42 -6.41 11.28 1.46
CA GLU A 42 -6.91 12.59 1.11
C GLU A 42 -5.81 13.58 0.73
N VAL A 43 -6.08 14.36 -0.31
CA VAL A 43 -5.24 15.49 -0.68
C VAL A 43 -5.73 16.71 0.09
N ARG A 44 -4.86 17.25 0.94
CA ARG A 44 -5.10 18.50 1.67
C ARG A 44 -4.35 19.63 0.97
N VAL A 45 -4.97 20.81 0.92
CA VAL A 45 -4.38 22.04 0.34
C VAL A 45 -4.52 23.22 1.32
N THR A 46 -3.80 24.30 1.06
CA THR A 46 -3.95 25.59 1.75
C THR A 46 -3.76 25.51 3.28
N ALA A 47 -4.70 26.01 4.08
CA ALA A 47 -4.58 26.10 5.53
C ALA A 47 -4.61 24.73 6.22
N GLU A 48 -5.45 23.80 5.76
CA GLU A 48 -5.54 22.44 6.31
C GLU A 48 -4.27 21.65 6.05
N CYS A 49 -3.71 21.79 4.84
CA CYS A 49 -2.40 21.23 4.52
C CYS A 49 -1.31 21.77 5.46
N ASN A 50 -1.20 23.09 5.62
CA ASN A 50 -0.20 23.69 6.51
C ASN A 50 -0.36 23.22 7.96
N ALA A 51 -1.59 23.17 8.47
CA ALA A 51 -1.86 22.66 9.81
C ALA A 51 -1.38 21.21 9.96
N SER A 52 -1.66 20.37 8.97
CA SER A 52 -1.24 18.97 8.95
C SER A 52 0.28 18.83 8.90
N CYS A 53 0.96 19.62 8.06
CA CYS A 53 2.41 19.52 7.91
C CYS A 53 3.20 19.91 9.17
N THR A 54 2.61 20.66 10.10
CA THR A 54 3.31 21.07 11.33
C THR A 54 3.42 19.96 12.38
N GLU A 55 2.64 18.89 12.24
CA GLU A 55 2.65 17.77 13.18
C GLU A 55 3.89 16.90 12.93
N LEU A 56 4.71 16.71 13.97
CA LEU A 56 5.84 15.79 13.92
C LEU A 56 5.35 14.35 14.13
N GLY A 57 6.07 13.37 13.58
CA GLY A 57 5.70 11.96 13.67
C GLY A 57 4.79 11.45 12.55
N ILE A 58 4.10 12.32 11.81
CA ILE A 58 3.31 11.89 10.63
C ILE A 58 4.19 11.47 9.44
N TYR A 59 5.48 11.81 9.50
CA TYR A 59 6.48 11.53 8.47
C TYR A 59 7.19 10.20 8.67
N LYS A 60 6.90 9.47 9.75
CA LYS A 60 7.67 8.29 10.17
C LYS A 60 7.78 7.23 9.07
N THR A 61 6.65 6.88 8.46
CA THR A 61 6.60 5.91 7.36
C THR A 61 7.42 6.39 6.15
N ALA A 62 7.19 7.63 5.70
CA ALA A 62 7.93 8.21 4.57
C ALA A 62 9.45 8.31 4.84
N CYS A 63 9.85 8.66 6.06
CA CYS A 63 11.24 8.72 6.46
C CYS A 63 11.88 7.34 6.52
N ALA A 64 11.23 6.38 7.16
CA ALA A 64 11.72 5.01 7.22
C ALA A 64 11.96 4.47 5.81
N THR A 65 10.96 4.57 4.92
CA THR A 65 11.09 4.12 3.52
C THR A 65 12.22 4.83 2.77
N LYS A 66 12.36 6.15 2.93
CA LYS A 66 13.42 6.93 2.28
C LYS A 66 14.81 6.56 2.79
N LEU A 67 14.97 6.26 4.07
CA LEU A 67 16.26 6.05 4.71
C LEU A 67 16.79 4.62 4.59
N VAL A 68 15.93 3.61 4.39
CA VAL A 68 16.37 2.22 4.18
C VAL A 68 17.48 2.09 3.11
N PRO A 69 17.35 2.62 1.88
CA PRO A 69 18.41 2.50 0.88
C PRO A 69 19.70 3.24 1.26
N VAL A 70 19.61 4.30 2.07
CA VAL A 70 20.78 5.03 2.60
C VAL A 70 21.55 4.13 3.57
N CYS A 71 20.85 3.59 4.56
CA CYS A 71 21.41 2.72 5.60
C CYS A 71 21.82 1.33 5.09
N LYS A 72 21.17 0.83 4.03
CA LYS A 72 21.49 -0.47 3.41
C LYS A 72 22.93 -0.56 2.91
N THR A 73 23.58 0.57 2.62
CA THR A 73 24.99 0.58 2.22
C THR A 73 25.95 0.14 3.34
N GLU A 74 25.54 0.29 4.60
CA GLU A 74 26.31 -0.09 5.79
C GLU A 74 25.78 -1.37 6.45
N CYS A 75 24.49 -1.67 6.26
CA CYS A 75 23.82 -2.86 6.76
C CYS A 75 23.86 -4.00 5.73
N THR A 76 25.00 -4.69 5.66
CA THR A 76 25.26 -5.74 4.65
C THR A 76 25.26 -7.15 5.21
N LEU A 77 24.63 -7.39 6.35
CA LEU A 77 24.55 -8.74 6.91
C LEU A 77 23.68 -9.62 6.00
N SER A 78 24.07 -10.89 5.86
CA SER A 78 23.27 -11.87 5.11
C SER A 78 22.33 -12.62 6.05
N ALA A 79 21.29 -13.24 5.48
CA ALA A 79 20.39 -14.13 6.21
C ALA A 79 21.14 -15.16 7.05
N MET A 80 20.70 -15.36 8.30
CA MET A 80 21.27 -16.37 9.17
C MET A 80 20.85 -17.78 8.73
N PRO A 81 21.76 -18.78 8.66
CA PRO A 81 21.41 -20.15 8.28
C PRO A 81 20.29 -20.75 9.13
N THR A 82 20.28 -20.45 10.43
CA THR A 82 19.24 -20.91 11.36
C THR A 82 17.85 -20.35 11.05
N CYS A 83 17.77 -19.19 10.41
CA CYS A 83 16.52 -18.60 9.95
C CYS A 83 16.07 -19.27 8.64
N THR A 84 16.96 -19.33 7.65
CA THR A 84 16.67 -19.93 6.33
C THR A 84 16.34 -21.42 6.42
N ASP A 85 17.00 -22.18 7.30
CA ASP A 85 16.74 -23.61 7.49
C ASP A 85 15.32 -23.88 8.01
N LYS A 86 14.86 -23.07 8.98
CA LYS A 86 13.49 -23.18 9.51
C LYS A 86 12.47 -22.85 8.43
N CYS A 87 12.72 -21.77 7.69
CA CYS A 87 11.83 -21.32 6.64
C CYS A 87 11.78 -22.34 5.48
N THR A 88 12.90 -22.96 5.11
CA THR A 88 12.97 -24.05 4.12
C THR A 88 12.06 -25.23 4.47
N VAL A 89 12.06 -25.66 5.74
CA VAL A 89 11.18 -26.75 6.21
C VAL A 89 9.71 -26.35 6.13
N GLN A 90 9.40 -25.12 6.53
CA GLN A 90 8.04 -24.57 6.47
C GLN A 90 7.55 -24.45 5.01
N CYS A 91 8.38 -23.91 4.12
CA CYS A 91 8.12 -23.80 2.69
C CYS A 91 7.79 -25.14 2.05
N LYS A 92 8.58 -26.18 2.35
CA LYS A 92 8.31 -27.51 1.85
C LYS A 92 6.92 -27.99 2.28
N SER A 93 6.60 -27.84 3.56
CA SER A 93 5.28 -28.20 4.10
C SER A 93 4.16 -27.43 3.42
N ASP A 94 4.28 -26.11 3.31
CA ASP A 94 3.23 -25.25 2.74
C ASP A 94 3.00 -25.55 1.26
N CYS A 95 4.08 -25.72 0.48
CA CYS A 95 3.98 -26.08 -0.94
C CYS A 95 3.45 -27.49 -1.15
N ASP A 96 3.88 -28.48 -0.35
CA ASP A 96 3.37 -29.86 -0.43
C ASP A 96 1.86 -29.91 -0.08
N ASN A 97 1.37 -28.97 0.73
CA ASN A 97 -0.06 -28.79 1.06
C ASN A 97 -0.82 -27.89 0.06
N GLY A 98 -0.17 -27.41 -1.00
CA GLY A 98 -0.80 -26.59 -2.03
C GLY A 98 -1.09 -25.14 -1.60
N VAL A 99 -0.40 -24.63 -0.58
CA VAL A 99 -0.46 -23.20 -0.21
C VAL A 99 0.14 -22.37 -1.35
N ASN A 100 -0.59 -21.36 -1.79
CA ASN A 100 -0.07 -20.43 -2.79
C ASN A 100 0.82 -19.37 -2.10
N VAL A 101 2.13 -19.48 -2.30
CA VAL A 101 3.10 -18.52 -1.76
C VAL A 101 3.22 -17.32 -2.71
N ILE A 102 2.80 -16.16 -2.23
CA ILE A 102 2.95 -14.88 -2.93
C ILE A 102 4.13 -14.16 -2.29
N CYS A 103 5.26 -14.14 -3.00
CA CYS A 103 6.54 -13.92 -2.35
C CYS A 103 6.59 -12.68 -1.45
N LYS A 104 6.23 -11.52 -2.01
CA LYS A 104 6.24 -10.24 -1.31
C LYS A 104 5.30 -10.17 -0.11
N HIS A 105 4.11 -10.78 -0.23
CA HIS A 105 3.13 -10.78 0.85
C HIS A 105 3.59 -11.67 2.00
N ASN A 106 3.95 -12.92 1.69
CA ASN A 106 4.40 -13.89 2.69
C ASN A 106 5.69 -13.43 3.38
N CYS A 107 6.66 -12.93 2.62
CA CYS A 107 7.92 -12.41 3.14
C CYS A 107 7.70 -11.27 4.14
N PHE A 108 6.87 -10.29 3.81
CA PHE A 108 6.59 -9.17 4.70
C PHE A 108 5.83 -9.59 5.97
N THR A 109 4.80 -10.43 5.83
CA THR A 109 4.05 -10.94 6.99
C THR A 109 4.96 -11.71 7.94
N GLU A 110 5.84 -12.57 7.43
CA GLU A 110 6.82 -13.28 8.25
C GLU A 110 7.79 -12.29 8.91
N CYS A 111 8.36 -11.37 8.14
CA CYS A 111 9.32 -10.38 8.62
C CYS A 111 8.76 -9.47 9.73
N THR A 112 7.47 -9.11 9.66
CA THR A 112 6.81 -8.24 10.65
C THR A 112 6.21 -8.99 11.84
N THR A 113 6.24 -10.32 11.86
CA THR A 113 5.63 -11.14 12.93
C THR A 113 6.19 -10.83 14.33
N THR A 114 7.48 -10.48 14.43
CA THR A 114 8.16 -10.17 15.70
C THR A 114 8.30 -8.67 15.97
N ARG A 115 7.84 -7.81 15.04
CA ARG A 115 7.99 -6.35 15.10
C ARG A 115 7.48 -5.78 16.42
N ASP A 116 6.23 -6.05 16.78
CA ASP A 116 5.61 -5.43 17.96
C ASP A 116 6.36 -5.80 19.25
N ALA A 117 6.84 -7.05 19.34
CA ALA A 117 7.67 -7.49 20.46
C ALA A 117 9.04 -6.78 20.45
N GLY A 118 9.69 -6.68 19.29
CA GLY A 118 10.99 -6.01 19.12
C GLY A 118 10.94 -4.51 19.40
N CYS A 119 9.84 -3.86 19.04
CA CYS A 119 9.65 -2.42 19.20
C CYS A 119 9.07 -2.01 20.55
N SER A 120 8.46 -2.95 21.31
CA SER A 120 7.75 -2.64 22.57
C SER A 120 8.57 -1.90 23.63
N ALA A 121 9.89 -2.10 23.66
CA ALA A 121 10.80 -1.48 24.62
C ALA A 121 11.54 -0.25 24.07
N LYS A 122 11.25 0.18 22.84
CA LYS A 122 11.93 1.30 22.20
C LYS A 122 11.36 2.64 22.67
N PRO A 123 12.19 3.69 22.77
CA PRO A 123 11.71 5.03 23.14
C PRO A 123 10.62 5.57 22.21
N ASP A 124 10.75 5.28 20.91
CA ASP A 124 9.75 5.61 19.89
C ASP A 124 9.30 4.32 19.19
N VAL A 125 8.22 3.72 19.71
CA VAL A 125 7.65 2.48 19.20
C VAL A 125 7.17 2.63 17.75
N ALA A 126 6.62 3.80 17.40
CA ALA A 126 6.09 4.04 16.06
C ALA A 126 7.20 4.19 15.02
N GLN A 127 8.29 4.88 15.36
CA GLN A 127 9.47 4.97 14.49
C GLN A 127 10.13 3.60 14.30
N CYS A 128 10.25 2.82 15.38
CA CYS A 128 10.75 1.44 15.28
C CYS A 128 9.87 0.60 14.34
N ALA A 129 8.54 0.66 14.50
CA ALA A 129 7.63 -0.09 13.64
C ALA A 129 7.73 0.35 12.17
N ALA A 130 7.78 1.66 11.89
CA ALA A 130 7.96 2.17 10.54
C ALA A 130 9.29 1.74 9.91
N THR A 131 10.39 1.80 10.68
CA THR A 131 11.73 1.33 10.27
C THR A 131 11.70 -0.15 9.92
N TRP A 132 11.02 -0.94 10.76
CA TRP A 132 10.89 -2.38 10.59
C TRP A 132 10.11 -2.71 9.33
N ASP A 133 8.94 -2.11 9.15
CA ASP A 133 8.08 -2.30 7.98
C ASP A 133 8.83 -1.90 6.70
N ALA A 134 9.47 -0.73 6.68
CA ALA A 134 10.25 -0.27 5.53
C ALA A 134 11.42 -1.18 5.17
N ASN A 135 12.15 -1.69 6.17
CA ASN A 135 13.26 -2.61 5.95
C ASN A 135 12.77 -3.97 5.42
N CYS A 136 11.70 -4.51 6.02
CA CYS A 136 11.05 -5.72 5.52
C CYS A 136 10.60 -5.55 4.08
N ASP A 137 9.95 -4.44 3.74
CA ASP A 137 9.51 -4.14 2.38
C ASP A 137 10.68 -4.12 1.41
N ALA A 138 11.73 -3.36 1.71
CA ALA A 138 12.87 -3.23 0.81
C ALA A 138 13.63 -4.55 0.58
N GLU A 139 13.85 -5.35 1.62
CA GLU A 139 14.52 -6.64 1.48
C GLU A 139 13.64 -7.65 0.74
N CYS A 140 12.35 -7.75 1.08
CA CYS A 140 11.41 -8.61 0.39
C CYS A 140 11.25 -8.21 -1.08
N ASP A 141 11.16 -6.93 -1.41
CA ASP A 141 11.08 -6.45 -2.79
C ASP A 141 12.35 -6.78 -3.59
N SER A 142 13.51 -6.72 -2.95
CA SER A 142 14.79 -7.03 -3.61
C SER A 142 14.99 -8.52 -3.90
N GLN A 143 14.39 -9.40 -3.09
CA GLN A 143 14.53 -10.85 -3.21
C GLN A 143 13.41 -11.48 -4.04
N CYS A 144 12.19 -10.95 -3.93
CA CYS A 144 11.01 -11.46 -4.63
C CYS A 144 10.89 -10.93 -6.07
N VAL A 145 11.93 -11.17 -6.89
CA VAL A 145 12.00 -10.71 -8.29
C VAL A 145 11.58 -11.77 -9.31
N THR A 146 11.57 -13.06 -8.93
CA THR A 146 11.26 -14.15 -9.84
C THR A 146 9.75 -14.26 -10.03
N VAL A 147 9.29 -14.24 -11.29
CA VAL A 147 7.86 -14.33 -11.65
C VAL A 147 7.47 -15.77 -12.04
N GLU A 148 8.43 -16.61 -12.44
CA GLU A 148 8.18 -17.95 -12.99
C GLU A 148 8.77 -19.11 -12.16
N GLY A 149 8.96 -18.91 -10.85
CA GLY A 149 9.40 -19.97 -9.94
C GLY A 149 8.28 -20.96 -9.60
N ASP A 150 8.65 -22.19 -9.27
CA ASP A 150 7.72 -23.08 -8.55
C ASP A 150 7.48 -22.54 -7.12
N CYS A 151 6.45 -23.08 -6.45
CA CYS A 151 6.08 -22.64 -5.10
C CYS A 151 7.28 -22.65 -4.14
N TYR A 152 8.14 -23.67 -4.24
CA TYR A 152 9.26 -23.84 -3.34
C TYR A 152 10.33 -22.78 -3.60
N GLN A 153 10.66 -22.52 -4.87
CA GLN A 153 11.60 -21.46 -5.25
C GLN A 153 11.14 -20.09 -4.74
N HIS A 154 9.88 -19.70 -4.98
CA HIS A 154 9.34 -18.45 -4.46
C HIS A 154 9.41 -18.39 -2.94
N CYS A 155 9.10 -19.49 -2.26
CA CYS A 155 9.14 -19.53 -0.81
C CYS A 155 10.56 -19.35 -0.25
N ILE A 156 11.57 -19.98 -0.85
CA ILE A 156 12.97 -19.80 -0.45
C ILE A 156 13.44 -18.35 -0.68
N GLU A 157 13.02 -17.71 -1.78
CA GLU A 157 13.31 -16.29 -2.02
C GLU A 157 12.65 -15.39 -0.95
N CYS A 158 11.42 -15.71 -0.52
CA CYS A 158 10.78 -15.02 0.62
C CYS A 158 11.63 -15.13 1.88
N CYS A 159 12.05 -16.37 2.17
CA CYS A 159 12.82 -16.67 3.37
C CYS A 159 14.12 -15.88 3.41
N ASP A 160 14.82 -15.79 2.27
CA ASP A 160 16.07 -15.04 2.21
C ASP A 160 15.84 -13.54 2.45
N GLY A 161 14.74 -12.98 1.91
CA GLY A 161 14.33 -11.60 2.17
C GLY A 161 13.98 -11.32 3.63
N SER A 162 13.08 -12.12 4.22
CA SER A 162 12.65 -11.92 5.60
C SER A 162 13.80 -12.13 6.59
N CYS A 163 14.64 -13.14 6.38
CA CYS A 163 15.81 -13.40 7.21
C CYS A 163 16.93 -12.36 7.04
N THR A 164 17.13 -11.81 5.83
CA THR A 164 18.09 -10.72 5.60
C THR A 164 17.62 -9.43 6.25
N ALA A 165 16.32 -9.15 6.20
CA ALA A 165 15.72 -8.02 6.90
C ALA A 165 15.93 -8.12 8.42
N ASP A 166 15.63 -9.28 9.03
CA ASP A 166 15.84 -9.54 10.46
C ASP A 166 17.31 -9.36 10.85
N ALA A 167 18.24 -9.92 10.06
CA ALA A 167 19.68 -9.81 10.31
C ALA A 167 20.17 -8.34 10.29
N ASN A 168 19.60 -7.49 9.45
CA ASN A 168 19.99 -6.08 9.33
C ASN A 168 19.17 -5.12 10.20
N MET A 169 18.12 -5.59 10.89
CA MET A 169 17.17 -4.73 11.57
C MET A 169 17.82 -3.80 12.61
N SER A 170 18.72 -4.34 13.44
CA SER A 170 19.42 -3.54 14.46
C SER A 170 20.34 -2.48 13.85
N CYS A 171 20.96 -2.79 12.70
CA CYS A 171 21.79 -1.84 11.97
C CYS A 171 20.93 -0.73 11.34
N GLN A 172 19.83 -1.11 10.70
CA GLN A 172 18.88 -0.18 10.09
C GLN A 172 18.30 0.78 11.12
N GLU A 173 17.84 0.27 12.27
CA GLU A 173 17.33 1.11 13.36
C GLU A 173 18.41 2.09 13.85
N THR A 174 19.63 1.62 14.08
CA THR A 174 20.72 2.47 14.56
C THR A 174 21.03 3.58 13.56
N CYS A 175 21.25 3.23 12.29
CA CYS A 175 21.54 4.18 11.24
C CYS A 175 20.40 5.19 11.02
N GLN A 176 19.15 4.72 10.95
CA GLN A 176 18.01 5.60 10.74
C GLN A 176 17.81 6.57 11.91
N ASN A 177 18.01 6.12 13.16
CA ASN A 177 17.90 6.97 14.34
C ASN A 177 18.86 8.18 14.30
N GLU A 178 20.02 8.06 13.65
CA GLU A 178 20.99 9.17 13.54
C GLU A 178 20.53 10.29 12.60
N VAL A 179 19.72 9.96 11.59
CA VAL A 179 19.30 10.89 10.52
C VAL A 179 17.79 11.08 10.41
N PHE A 180 17.02 10.51 11.34
CA PHE A 180 15.56 10.51 11.31
C PHE A 180 14.99 11.92 11.47
N GLU A 181 15.50 12.68 12.44
CA GLU A 181 15.05 14.05 12.73
C GLU A 181 15.28 14.98 11.52
N ASP A 182 16.45 14.88 10.89
CA ASP A 182 16.76 15.63 9.67
C ASP A 182 15.80 15.27 8.53
N CYS A 183 15.45 13.99 8.41
CA CYS A 183 14.46 13.54 7.44
C CYS A 183 13.06 14.11 7.72
N GLU A 184 12.59 14.11 8.96
CA GLU A 184 11.28 14.68 9.32
C GLU A 184 11.24 16.19 9.02
N HIS A 185 12.32 16.91 9.32
CA HIS A 185 12.45 18.33 8.98
C HIS A 185 12.41 18.58 7.48
N GLU A 186 13.09 17.76 6.68
CA GLU A 186 13.06 17.86 5.23
C GLU A 186 11.64 17.64 4.68
N PHE A 187 10.97 16.55 5.09
CA PHE A 187 9.61 16.29 4.63
C PHE A 187 8.62 17.35 5.10
N ARG A 188 8.76 17.86 6.31
CA ARG A 188 7.96 18.98 6.81
C ARG A 188 8.12 20.22 5.93
N ALA A 189 9.35 20.61 5.62
CA ALA A 189 9.60 21.76 4.75
C ALA A 189 8.99 21.55 3.35
N ASN A 190 9.13 20.35 2.77
CA ASN A 190 8.55 20.00 1.47
C ASN A 190 7.01 20.00 1.50
N CYS A 191 6.43 19.51 2.59
CA CYS A 191 4.99 19.50 2.82
C CYS A 191 4.45 20.94 2.89
N GLU A 192 5.00 21.78 3.78
CA GLU A 192 4.61 23.19 3.95
C GLU A 192 4.76 23.98 2.64
N ALA A 193 5.85 23.79 1.90
CA ALA A 193 6.08 24.45 0.61
C ALA A 193 5.05 24.04 -0.46
N SER A 194 4.58 22.79 -0.44
CA SER A 194 3.61 22.29 -1.41
C SER A 194 2.17 22.71 -1.09
N CYS A 195 1.88 23.12 0.15
CA CYS A 195 0.53 23.50 0.58
C CYS A 195 -0.05 24.72 -0.15
N SER A 196 0.78 25.59 -0.71
CA SER A 196 0.32 26.70 -1.56
C SER A 196 0.07 26.32 -3.03
N GLY A 197 0.45 25.10 -3.45
CA GLY A 197 0.29 24.59 -4.80
C GLY A 197 -0.53 23.30 -4.83
N ASP A 198 0.10 22.20 -5.24
CA ASP A 198 -0.56 20.90 -5.42
C ASP A 198 -1.04 20.24 -4.11
N GLY A 199 -0.58 20.73 -2.95
CA GLY A 199 -0.93 20.20 -1.63
C GLY A 199 -0.03 19.05 -1.19
N ALA A 200 -0.55 18.27 -0.24
CA ALA A 200 0.07 17.05 0.27
C ALA A 200 -0.99 15.94 0.41
N LEU A 201 -0.59 14.71 0.09
CA LEU A 201 -1.40 13.51 0.24
C LEU A 201 -1.13 12.89 1.59
N PHE A 202 -2.21 12.65 2.33
CA PHE A 202 -2.20 11.97 3.61
C PHE A 202 -3.08 10.72 3.55
N CYS A 203 -2.73 9.65 4.25
CA CYS A 203 -3.60 8.48 4.44
C CYS A 203 -3.64 8.12 5.91
N ASN A 204 -4.83 7.99 6.50
CA ASN A 204 -5.04 7.84 7.95
C ASN A 204 -4.27 8.88 8.81
N GLY A 205 -4.05 10.08 8.28
CA GLY A 205 -3.27 11.14 8.95
C GLY A 205 -1.75 11.04 8.78
N GLU A 206 -1.23 9.97 8.19
CA GLU A 206 0.19 9.86 7.85
C GLU A 206 0.50 10.58 6.54
N TYR A 207 1.67 11.23 6.48
CA TYR A 207 2.17 11.86 5.27
C TYR A 207 2.66 10.81 4.28
N ILE A 208 2.23 10.93 3.01
CA ILE A 208 2.67 10.06 1.92
C ILE A 208 3.61 10.81 0.99
N ILE A 209 3.14 11.89 0.38
CA ILE A 209 3.85 12.62 -0.66
C ILE A 209 3.27 14.03 -0.82
N ALA A 210 4.06 14.96 -1.37
CA ALA A 210 3.64 16.33 -1.60
C ALA A 210 4.03 16.82 -3.00
N GLY A 211 3.35 17.89 -3.44
CA GLY A 211 3.68 18.58 -4.68
C GLY A 211 3.28 17.81 -5.94
N SER A 212 4.01 18.07 -7.02
CA SER A 212 3.69 17.59 -8.38
C SER A 212 3.65 16.07 -8.58
N GLN A 213 4.08 15.28 -7.59
CA GLN A 213 4.05 13.81 -7.65
C GLN A 213 2.67 13.23 -7.28
N ILE A 214 1.81 14.01 -6.62
CA ILE A 214 0.48 13.58 -6.15
C ILE A 214 -0.36 12.94 -7.28
N PRO A 215 -0.50 13.52 -8.49
CA PRO A 215 -1.34 12.92 -9.53
C PRO A 215 -0.89 11.51 -9.96
N ASN A 216 0.43 11.28 -10.02
CA ASN A 216 0.97 9.97 -10.37
C ASN A 216 0.72 8.96 -9.26
N CYS A 217 0.92 9.37 -8.00
CA CYS A 217 0.61 8.56 -6.85
C CYS A 217 -0.89 8.17 -6.81
N ILE A 218 -1.81 9.13 -6.94
CA ILE A 218 -3.25 8.87 -6.96
C ILE A 218 -3.63 7.90 -8.09
N LYS A 219 -3.06 8.07 -9.28
CA LYS A 219 -3.31 7.18 -10.41
C LYS A 219 -2.85 5.75 -10.10
N ALA A 220 -1.69 5.59 -9.47
CA ALA A 220 -1.17 4.29 -9.07
C ALA A 220 -2.04 3.65 -7.97
N LEU A 221 -2.51 4.43 -7.00
CA LEU A 221 -3.44 3.99 -5.96
C LEU A 221 -4.80 3.57 -6.52
N ALA A 222 -5.36 4.35 -7.45
CA ALA A 222 -6.62 4.03 -8.12
C ALA A 222 -6.52 2.74 -8.94
N ALA A 223 -5.38 2.48 -9.58
CA ALA A 223 -5.14 1.21 -10.28
C ALA A 223 -5.12 0.00 -9.34
N ARG A 224 -4.83 0.21 -8.05
CA ARG A 224 -4.87 -0.78 -6.98
C ARG A 224 -6.20 -0.83 -6.23
N GLY A 225 -7.21 -0.07 -6.69
CA GLY A 225 -8.55 -0.04 -6.09
C GLY A 225 -8.66 0.82 -4.82
N LEU A 226 -7.66 1.65 -4.52
CA LEU A 226 -7.71 2.58 -3.40
C LEU A 226 -8.35 3.91 -3.85
N GLU A 227 -9.34 4.37 -3.09
CA GLU A 227 -10.02 5.64 -3.32
C GLU A 227 -9.29 6.77 -2.58
N VAL A 228 -8.96 7.85 -3.31
CA VAL A 228 -8.37 9.06 -2.75
C VAL A 228 -9.40 10.18 -2.83
N LYS A 229 -9.70 10.79 -1.69
CA LYS A 229 -10.57 11.97 -1.61
C LYS A 229 -9.75 13.23 -1.89
N ALA A 230 -10.31 14.15 -2.65
CA ALA A 230 -9.72 15.48 -2.79
C ALA A 230 -10.66 16.47 -2.10
N GLU A 231 -10.24 17.02 -0.96
CA GLU A 231 -10.97 18.07 -0.25
C GLU A 231 -10.57 19.45 -0.79
N ALA A 232 -10.71 19.61 -2.11
CA ALA A 232 -10.72 20.88 -2.81
C ALA A 232 -11.19 20.62 -4.23
N SER A 233 -11.99 21.53 -4.79
CA SER A 233 -12.39 21.48 -6.21
C SER A 233 -11.16 21.77 -7.08
N VAL A 234 -10.34 20.76 -7.27
CA VAL A 234 -9.19 20.80 -8.15
C VAL A 234 -9.65 20.24 -9.49
N THR A 235 -9.73 21.09 -10.50
CA THR A 235 -9.99 20.61 -11.86
C THR A 235 -8.70 19.96 -12.37
N LEU A 236 -8.65 18.63 -12.33
CA LEU A 236 -7.58 17.86 -12.97
C LEU A 236 -7.81 17.90 -14.47
N GLY A 237 -7.14 18.84 -15.15
CA GLY A 237 -7.01 18.80 -16.59
C GLY A 237 -6.08 17.67 -17.04
N PRO A 238 -6.10 17.29 -18.33
CA PRO A 238 -5.15 16.33 -18.88
C PRO A 238 -3.68 16.75 -18.73
N ASP A 239 -3.43 18.04 -18.44
CA ASP A 239 -2.12 18.66 -18.28
C ASP A 239 -1.79 19.08 -16.83
N GLY A 240 -2.65 18.78 -15.83
CA GLY A 240 -2.40 19.10 -14.42
C GLY A 240 -3.55 19.78 -13.68
N ILE A 241 -3.24 20.29 -12.48
CA ILE A 241 -4.17 20.97 -11.56
C ILE A 241 -4.37 22.42 -12.02
N ASP A 242 -5.46 22.71 -12.74
CA ASP A 242 -5.85 24.07 -13.09
C ASP A 242 -6.80 24.63 -12.02
N GLY A 243 -6.25 25.50 -11.17
CA GLY A 243 -6.95 26.08 -10.02
C GLY A 243 -8.02 27.09 -10.42
N VAL A 244 -9.30 26.70 -10.27
CA VAL A 244 -10.41 27.64 -10.04
C VAL A 244 -11.29 27.07 -8.93
N ALA A 245 -11.22 27.68 -7.75
CA ALA A 245 -12.02 27.29 -6.59
C ALA A 245 -13.51 27.56 -6.84
N ASN A 246 -14.30 26.49 -6.94
CA ASN A 246 -15.76 26.54 -6.80
C ASN A 246 -16.24 25.20 -6.20
N ALA A 247 -16.85 25.29 -5.02
CA ALA A 247 -17.27 24.18 -4.18
C ALA A 247 -18.06 23.11 -4.96
N GLY A 248 -17.41 21.97 -5.22
CA GLY A 248 -17.99 20.78 -5.81
C GLY A 248 -17.09 19.58 -5.53
N VAL A 249 -17.65 18.53 -4.92
CA VAL A 249 -16.93 17.32 -4.53
C VAL A 249 -16.71 16.47 -5.79
N CYS A 250 -15.48 16.39 -6.28
CA CYS A 250 -15.14 15.46 -7.36
C CYS A 250 -14.75 14.12 -6.73
N ALA A 251 -15.72 13.20 -6.62
CA ALA A 251 -15.40 11.80 -6.41
C ALA A 251 -14.76 11.26 -7.69
N TYR A 252 -13.45 10.99 -7.66
CA TYR A 252 -12.77 10.31 -8.76
C TYR A 252 -13.12 8.83 -8.71
N SER A 253 -14.18 8.43 -9.42
CA SER A 253 -14.49 7.03 -9.66
C SER A 253 -13.81 6.62 -10.97
N PRO A 254 -12.82 5.70 -10.96
CA PRO A 254 -12.19 5.26 -12.19
C PRO A 254 -13.24 4.63 -13.10
N GLY A 255 -13.49 5.28 -14.24
CA GLY A 255 -14.47 4.82 -15.21
C GLY A 255 -14.11 3.41 -15.69
N SER A 256 -14.89 2.41 -15.25
CA SER A 256 -14.83 1.08 -15.84
C SER A 256 -15.03 1.27 -17.36
N LYS A 257 -14.12 0.75 -18.17
CA LYS A 257 -14.34 0.61 -19.62
C LYS A 257 -15.39 -0.49 -19.85
N GLY A 258 -16.61 -0.25 -19.38
CA GLY A 258 -17.78 -1.03 -19.68
C GLY A 258 -18.27 -0.64 -21.06
N SER A 259 -18.10 -1.55 -22.02
CA SER A 259 -18.62 -1.44 -23.38
C SER A 259 -20.11 -1.08 -23.34
N LEU A 260 -20.47 0.10 -23.85
CA LEU A 260 -21.85 0.55 -24.06
C LEU A 260 -22.51 -0.33 -25.12
N ALA A 261 -23.15 -1.41 -24.69
CA ALA A 261 -24.22 -2.06 -25.42
C ALA A 261 -25.52 -1.85 -24.64
N ALA A 262 -26.23 -0.77 -24.97
CA ALA A 262 -27.63 -0.62 -24.61
C ALA A 262 -28.45 -1.71 -25.30
N PRO A 263 -29.56 -2.15 -24.68
CA PRO A 263 -30.81 -1.81 -25.35
C PRO A 263 -31.87 -1.26 -24.39
N LEU A 264 -32.67 -0.37 -24.99
CA LEU A 264 -33.94 0.15 -24.51
C LEU A 264 -34.86 -0.94 -23.94
N ALA A 265 -35.45 -0.67 -22.76
CA ALA A 265 -36.67 -1.35 -22.32
C ALA A 265 -37.61 -0.35 -21.63
N VAL A 266 -38.47 0.22 -22.49
CA VAL A 266 -39.87 0.65 -22.31
C VAL A 266 -40.45 0.61 -20.88
N LEU A 267 -40.86 1.79 -20.40
CA LEU A 267 -41.89 1.96 -19.37
C LEU A 267 -43.24 1.41 -19.84
N ALA A 268 -43.87 0.57 -19.04
CA ALA A 268 -45.32 0.36 -19.07
C ALA A 268 -45.87 0.47 -17.64
N ALA A 269 -46.52 1.60 -17.37
CA ALA A 269 -47.40 1.78 -16.23
C ALA A 269 -48.70 1.01 -16.49
N LEU A 270 -49.15 0.22 -15.51
CA LEU A 270 -50.54 -0.22 -15.42
C LEU A 270 -51.04 0.00 -13.99
N ALA A 271 -52.02 0.89 -13.90
CA ALA A 271 -52.89 1.08 -12.76
C ALA A 271 -54.03 0.06 -12.80
N GLY A 272 -54.51 -0.35 -11.62
CA GLY A 272 -55.89 -0.78 -11.41
C GLY A 272 -56.07 -2.20 -10.85
N GLY A 273 -56.75 -2.29 -9.71
CA GLY A 273 -57.40 -3.52 -9.20
C GLY A 273 -57.07 -3.85 -7.77
#